data_AF-A0A7L2GX90-F1
#
_entry.id   AF-A0A7L2GX90-F1
#
_cell.length_a   1.000
_cell.length_b   1.000
_cell.length_c   1.000
_cell.angle_alpha   90.00
_cell.angle_beta   90.00
_cell.angle_gamma   90.00
#
_symmetry.space_group_name_H-M   'P 1'
#
loop_
_entity.id
_entity.type
_entity.pdbx_description
1 polymer ?
#
loop_
_entity_poly.entity_id
_entity_poly.type
_entity_poly.pdbx_seq_one_letter_code
_entity_poly.pdbx_strand_id
1 'polypeptide(L)'
;MFGLLFFILFTPGVSEFLCTSSDLELSYTFCDSTAHAFMFNLTPCSIMNKSVWKAALTWIPRSDITFLKVVFKVWYDGAKALHWKVLICSGADDKYSVCGTLKGETIATTFDIKGARTKFPKGNYKVIIEGFSDNSENNMVMCLNFTMIVKQDAF
;
A
#
# COMPACT_ATOMS: atom_id res chain seq x y z
N MET A 1 -30.08 16.17 6.97
CA MET A 1 -29.81 15.41 5.71
C MET A 1 -28.33 15.51 5.31
N PHE A 2 -27.41 15.35 6.26
CA PHE A 2 -25.94 15.49 6.04
C PHE A 2 -25.16 14.21 6.40
N GLY A 3 -25.85 13.18 6.92
CA GLY A 3 -25.23 11.93 7.36
C GLY A 3 -25.03 10.87 6.28
N LEU A 4 -25.72 10.96 5.13
CA LEU A 4 -25.65 9.95 4.06
C LEU A 4 -24.40 10.07 3.17
N LEU A 5 -23.77 11.26 3.10
CA LEU A 5 -22.57 11.49 2.29
C LEU A 5 -21.30 10.90 2.94
N PHE A 6 -21.28 10.71 4.26
CA PHE A 6 -20.09 10.20 4.96
C PHE A 6 -19.95 8.67 4.89
N PHE A 7 -21.05 7.95 4.65
CA PHE A 7 -21.03 6.47 4.62
C PHE A 7 -20.53 5.87 3.29
N ILE A 8 -20.49 6.66 2.21
CA ILE A 8 -20.05 6.14 0.89
C ILE A 8 -18.53 5.91 0.87
N LEU A 9 -17.78 6.64 1.72
CA LEU A 9 -16.32 6.55 1.79
C LEU A 9 -15.78 5.26 2.42
N PHE A 10 -16.63 4.44 3.06
CA PHE A 10 -16.18 3.25 3.80
C PHE A 10 -16.85 1.96 3.29
N THR A 11 -17.25 1.92 2.02
CA THR A 11 -17.80 0.72 1.42
C THR A 11 -16.67 -0.28 1.11
N PRO A 12 -16.64 -1.46 1.76
CA PRO A 12 -15.63 -2.47 1.47
C PRO A 12 -15.72 -2.87 -0.01
N GLY A 13 -14.59 -2.82 -0.73
CA GLY A 13 -14.51 -3.22 -2.14
C GLY A 13 -14.67 -2.08 -3.16
N VAL A 14 -14.93 -0.84 -2.75
CA VAL A 14 -14.82 0.31 -3.65
C VAL A 14 -13.36 0.67 -3.85
N SER A 15 -12.95 0.84 -5.12
CA SER A 15 -11.61 1.26 -5.47
C SER A 15 -11.41 2.71 -5.06
N GLU A 16 -10.45 2.94 -4.17
CA GLU A 16 -9.97 4.28 -3.86
C GLU A 16 -8.96 4.72 -4.91
N PHE A 17 -9.27 5.84 -5.53
CA PHE A 17 -8.42 6.44 -6.54
C PHE A 17 -7.31 7.25 -5.85
N LEU A 18 -6.05 6.93 -6.16
CA LEU A 18 -4.90 7.63 -5.59
C LEU A 18 -4.51 8.80 -6.47
N CYS A 19 -4.24 8.52 -7.75
CA CYS A 19 -3.80 9.54 -8.67
C CYS A 19 -3.88 9.08 -10.14
N THR A 20 -4.00 10.05 -11.04
CA THR A 20 -3.86 9.85 -12.48
C THR A 20 -3.02 10.95 -13.07
N SER A 21 -2.26 10.59 -14.10
CA SER A 21 -1.40 11.44 -14.88
C SER A 21 -1.38 10.96 -16.33
N SER A 22 -0.54 11.59 -17.15
CA SER A 22 -0.35 11.24 -18.55
C SER A 22 0.34 9.89 -18.74
N ASP A 23 1.19 9.47 -17.79
CA ASP A 23 1.96 8.22 -17.87
C ASP A 23 1.55 7.15 -16.85
N LEU A 24 0.84 7.53 -15.78
CA LEU A 24 0.51 6.64 -14.67
C LEU A 24 -0.94 6.83 -14.18
N GLU A 25 -1.61 5.72 -13.91
CA GLU A 25 -2.86 5.69 -13.13
C GLU A 25 -2.71 4.69 -11.99
N LEU A 26 -3.09 5.11 -10.80
CA LEU A 26 -2.90 4.34 -9.58
C LEU A 26 -4.16 4.40 -8.73
N SER A 27 -4.63 3.24 -8.31
CA SER A 27 -5.72 3.07 -7.37
C SER A 27 -5.44 1.89 -6.45
N TYR A 28 -6.21 1.75 -5.38
CA TYR A 28 -6.16 0.57 -4.54
C TYR A 28 -7.55 0.15 -4.06
N THR A 29 -7.66 -1.11 -3.71
CA THR A 29 -8.80 -1.66 -2.96
C THR A 29 -8.27 -2.40 -1.75
N PHE A 30 -9.07 -2.47 -0.69
CA PHE A 30 -8.83 -3.46 0.36
C PHE A 30 -9.22 -4.83 -0.16
N CYS A 31 -8.38 -5.84 0.10
CA CYS A 31 -8.66 -7.22 -0.28
C CYS A 31 -9.35 -8.05 0.82
N ASP A 32 -9.60 -7.46 1.99
CA ASP A 32 -10.51 -7.99 3.00
C ASP A 32 -11.85 -7.22 2.99
N SER A 33 -12.86 -7.77 3.68
CA SER A 33 -14.20 -7.18 3.79
C SER A 33 -14.34 -6.16 4.91
N THR A 34 -13.24 -5.82 5.59
CA THR A 34 -13.29 -5.09 6.85
C THR A 34 -12.93 -3.62 6.61
N ALA A 35 -13.63 -2.69 7.27
CA ALA A 35 -13.31 -1.27 7.14
C ALA A 35 -11.92 -0.94 7.71
N HIS A 36 -11.17 -0.11 7.00
CA HIS A 36 -9.83 0.35 7.39
C HIS A 36 -9.78 1.86 7.42
N ALA A 37 -9.07 2.41 8.41
CA ALA A 37 -8.64 3.80 8.37
C ALA A 37 -7.21 3.81 7.84
N PHE A 38 -7.11 3.94 6.52
CA PHE A 38 -5.84 3.96 5.81
C PHE A 38 -5.94 5.00 4.69
N MET A 39 -4.91 5.82 4.57
CA MET A 39 -4.78 6.81 3.52
C MET A 39 -3.34 6.78 3.02
N PHE A 40 -3.19 6.65 1.72
CA PHE A 40 -1.89 6.66 1.06
C PHE A 40 -1.88 7.77 0.03
N ASN A 41 -0.79 8.52 -0.05
CA ASN A 41 -0.60 9.56 -1.06
C ASN A 41 0.78 9.39 -1.69
N LEU A 42 0.85 9.52 -3.01
CA LEU A 42 2.09 9.38 -3.77
C LEU A 42 2.35 10.66 -4.56
N THR A 43 3.52 11.27 -4.36
CA THR A 43 3.91 12.51 -5.05
C THR A 43 5.34 12.43 -5.59
N PRO A 44 5.59 12.76 -6.87
CA PRO A 44 4.60 13.03 -7.92
C PRO A 44 3.89 11.75 -8.38
N CYS A 45 2.69 11.86 -8.93
CA CYS A 45 2.05 10.75 -9.63
C CYS A 45 2.58 10.67 -11.06
N SER A 46 3.76 10.08 -11.25
CA SER A 46 4.37 9.86 -12.57
C SER A 46 5.56 8.93 -12.40
N ILE A 47 5.67 7.90 -13.23
CA ILE A 47 6.79 6.97 -13.24
C ILE A 47 7.91 7.43 -14.19
N MET A 48 7.58 8.28 -15.17
CA MET A 48 8.52 8.77 -16.18
C MET A 48 9.53 9.78 -15.64
N ASN A 49 10.82 9.54 -15.89
CA ASN A 49 11.94 10.41 -15.49
C ASN A 49 11.97 10.73 -13.98
N LYS A 50 11.38 9.87 -13.15
CA LYS A 50 11.41 9.97 -11.68
C LYS A 50 12.19 8.82 -11.09
N SER A 51 13.12 9.14 -10.21
CA SER A 51 13.93 8.17 -9.46
C SER A 51 13.50 8.04 -8.01
N VAL A 52 12.70 9.00 -7.52
CA VAL A 52 12.23 9.09 -6.14
C VAL A 52 10.78 9.56 -6.13
N TRP A 53 9.93 8.84 -5.41
CA TRP A 53 8.56 9.24 -5.08
C TRP A 53 8.42 9.41 -3.58
N LYS A 54 7.74 10.46 -3.15
CA LYS A 54 7.38 10.66 -1.76
C LYS A 54 6.04 10.02 -1.49
N ALA A 55 6.03 9.05 -0.59
CA ALA A 55 4.82 8.44 -0.07
C ALA A 55 4.49 9.04 1.29
N ALA A 56 3.23 9.39 1.49
CA ALA A 56 2.66 9.71 2.79
C ALA A 56 1.62 8.66 3.14
N LEU A 57 1.75 8.08 4.32
CA LEU A 57 0.90 7.01 4.82
C LEU A 57 0.30 7.42 6.16
N THR A 58 -1.02 7.38 6.25
CA THR A 58 -1.76 7.42 7.50
C THR A 58 -2.49 6.09 7.67
N TRP A 59 -2.34 5.44 8.82
CA TRP A 59 -2.97 4.15 9.11
C TRP A 59 -3.30 4.01 10.59
N ILE A 60 -4.48 3.49 10.90
CA ILE A 60 -4.84 3.07 12.26
C ILE A 60 -4.88 1.54 12.28
N PRO A 61 -3.92 0.87 12.96
CA PRO A 61 -3.86 -0.57 13.03
C PRO A 61 -4.99 -1.11 13.91
N ARG A 62 -5.50 -2.29 13.54
CA ARG A 62 -6.58 -2.98 14.26
C ARG A 62 -6.08 -3.98 15.31
N SER A 63 -4.77 -4.11 15.43
CA SER A 63 -4.05 -4.92 16.42
C SER A 63 -2.76 -4.21 16.79
N ASP A 64 -2.15 -4.60 17.89
CA ASP A 64 -0.84 -4.09 18.27
C ASP A 64 0.21 -4.54 17.25
N ILE A 65 1.14 -3.65 16.91
CA ILE A 65 2.18 -3.84 15.89
C ILE A 65 3.50 -4.21 16.58
N THR A 66 3.48 -5.23 17.44
CA THR A 66 4.71 -5.78 18.04
C THR A 66 5.47 -6.66 17.06
N PHE A 67 4.75 -7.30 16.14
CA PHE A 67 5.31 -8.05 15.03
C PHE A 67 4.62 -7.60 13.75
N LEU A 68 5.40 -7.41 12.68
CA LEU A 68 4.86 -7.02 11.38
C LEU A 68 5.71 -7.60 10.27
N LYS A 69 5.15 -8.58 9.57
CA LYS A 69 5.69 -9.09 8.31
C LYS A 69 4.85 -8.55 7.16
N VAL A 70 5.51 -7.99 6.15
CA VAL A 70 4.86 -7.49 4.94
C VAL A 70 5.26 -8.35 3.75
N VAL A 71 4.26 -8.79 2.99
CA VAL A 71 4.41 -9.59 1.77
C VAL A 71 3.94 -8.77 0.58
N PHE A 72 4.80 -8.60 -0.41
CA PHE A 72 4.52 -7.95 -1.68
C PHE A 72 4.39 -9.01 -2.78
N LYS A 73 3.26 -9.01 -3.48
CA LYS A 73 3.03 -9.84 -4.67
C LYS A 73 2.75 -8.91 -5.84
N VAL A 74 3.65 -8.89 -6.82
CA VAL A 74 3.49 -8.07 -8.03
C VAL A 74 3.14 -8.99 -9.19
N TRP A 75 2.09 -8.63 -9.90
CA TRP A 75 1.71 -9.23 -11.18
C TRP A 75 1.83 -8.18 -12.27
N TYR A 76 2.34 -8.58 -13.42
CA TYR A 76 2.44 -7.76 -14.64
C TYR A 76 1.70 -8.50 -15.75
N ASP A 77 0.67 -7.87 -16.31
CA ASP A 77 -0.20 -8.41 -17.36
C ASP A 77 -0.64 -9.87 -17.10
N GLY A 78 -0.99 -10.16 -15.85
CA GLY A 78 -1.49 -11.48 -15.42
C GLY A 78 -0.40 -12.51 -15.07
N ALA A 79 0.87 -12.21 -15.27
CA ALA A 79 1.99 -13.05 -14.85
C ALA A 79 2.61 -12.57 -13.54
N LYS A 80 2.99 -13.50 -12.66
CA LYS A 80 3.64 -13.17 -11.39
C LYS A 80 5.07 -12.66 -11.64
N ALA A 81 5.30 -11.39 -11.35
CA ALA A 81 6.58 -10.72 -11.58
C ALA A 81 7.48 -10.69 -10.34
N LEU A 82 6.90 -10.52 -9.14
CA LEU A 82 7.66 -10.46 -7.89
C LEU A 82 6.89 -11.09 -6.74
N HIS A 83 7.62 -11.77 -5.86
CA HIS A 83 7.16 -12.16 -4.54
C HIS A 83 8.24 -11.85 -3.53
N TRP A 84 8.03 -10.83 -2.71
CA TRP A 84 9.01 -10.34 -1.76
C TRP A 84 8.40 -10.32 -0.37
N LYS A 85 9.15 -10.80 0.63
CA LYS A 85 8.75 -10.76 2.03
C LYS A 85 9.75 -9.93 2.80
N VAL A 86 9.26 -9.05 3.66
CA VAL A 86 10.09 -8.24 4.56
C VAL A 86 9.53 -8.31 5.97
N LEU A 87 10.43 -8.49 6.94
CA LEU A 87 10.10 -8.37 8.35
C LEU A 87 10.39 -6.93 8.77
N ILE A 88 9.35 -6.20 9.17
CA ILE A 88 9.45 -4.80 9.61
C ILE A 88 9.60 -4.73 11.13
N CYS A 89 8.80 -5.51 11.87
CA CYS A 89 8.86 -5.57 13.33
C CYS A 89 9.00 -7.03 13.78
N SER A 90 9.97 -7.27 14.65
CA SER A 90 10.21 -8.52 15.35
C SER A 90 10.10 -8.37 16.89
N GLY A 91 9.68 -7.20 17.35
CA GLY A 91 9.42 -6.82 18.73
C GLY A 91 8.94 -5.37 18.81
N ALA A 92 8.55 -4.92 20.00
CA ALA A 92 8.08 -3.53 20.20
C ALA A 92 9.21 -2.50 19.99
N ASP A 93 10.43 -2.79 20.45
CA ASP A 93 11.60 -1.89 20.38
C ASP A 93 12.49 -2.14 19.15
N ASP A 94 11.89 -2.52 18.02
CA ASP A 94 12.63 -2.76 16.78
C ASP A 94 13.03 -1.45 16.07
N LYS A 95 13.76 -1.56 14.96
CA LYS A 95 14.38 -0.45 14.23
C LYS A 95 13.40 0.63 13.75
N TYR A 96 12.17 0.26 13.43
CA TYR A 96 11.19 1.20 12.86
C TYR A 96 10.25 1.71 13.95
N SER A 97 9.98 3.02 13.95
CA SER A 97 9.11 3.68 14.95
C SER A 97 7.65 3.23 14.91
N VAL A 98 7.25 2.47 13.89
CA VAL A 98 5.91 1.86 13.78
C VAL A 98 5.79 0.57 14.61
N CYS A 99 6.92 0.02 15.07
CA CYS A 99 6.93 -1.14 15.94
C CYS A 99 6.52 -0.73 17.36
N GLY A 100 5.73 -1.57 18.02
CA GLY A 100 5.17 -1.27 19.34
C GLY A 100 3.94 -0.36 19.34
N THR A 101 3.51 0.15 18.18
CA THR A 101 2.24 0.90 18.07
C THR A 101 1.06 0.04 18.53
N LEU A 102 0.22 0.60 19.40
CA LEU A 102 -0.95 -0.08 19.93
C LEU A 102 -2.14 0.03 18.98
N LYS A 103 -3.05 -0.93 19.09
CA LYS A 103 -4.33 -0.92 18.39
C LYS A 103 -5.05 0.42 18.59
N GLY A 104 -5.49 1.03 17.49
CA GLY A 104 -6.25 2.28 17.52
C GLY A 104 -5.40 3.56 17.53
N GLU A 105 -4.08 3.47 17.69
CA GLU A 105 -3.19 4.62 17.53
C GLU A 105 -3.06 5.02 16.06
N THR A 106 -2.76 6.28 15.78
CA THR A 106 -2.59 6.76 14.40
C THR A 106 -1.12 6.75 14.01
N ILE A 107 -0.77 5.91 13.03
CA ILE A 107 0.53 5.93 12.38
C ILE A 107 0.45 6.94 11.24
N ALA A 108 1.27 7.99 11.28
CA ALA A 108 1.42 8.95 10.20
C ALA A 108 2.91 9.05 9.83
N THR A 109 3.28 8.60 8.64
CA THR A 109 4.69 8.58 8.20
C THR A 109 4.84 9.05 6.76
N THR A 110 6.00 9.60 6.46
CA THR A 110 6.40 9.98 5.10
C THR A 110 7.73 9.32 4.79
N PHE A 111 7.84 8.73 3.61
CA PHE A 111 9.05 8.03 3.19
C PHE A 111 9.27 8.13 1.68
N ASP A 112 10.54 8.11 1.30
CA ASP A 112 10.96 8.14 -0.09
C ASP A 112 11.01 6.71 -0.65
N ILE A 113 10.22 6.46 -1.69
CA ILE A 113 10.31 5.27 -2.52
C ILE A 113 11.34 5.57 -3.61
N LYS A 114 12.52 4.94 -3.51
CA LYS A 114 13.58 5.10 -4.50
C LYS A 114 13.47 4.00 -5.56
N GLY A 115 13.12 4.38 -6.78
CA GLY A 115 12.96 3.49 -7.94
C GLY A 115 14.18 3.40 -8.85
N ALA A 116 15.35 3.85 -8.39
CA ALA A 116 16.51 4.21 -9.22
C ALA A 116 17.07 3.12 -10.18
N ARG A 117 16.46 1.93 -10.29
CA ARG A 117 16.86 0.85 -11.23
C ARG A 117 15.71 0.12 -11.92
N THR A 118 14.46 0.36 -11.56
CA THR A 118 13.32 -0.40 -12.11
C THR A 118 12.65 0.40 -13.21
N LYS A 119 12.82 -0.04 -14.45
CA LYS A 119 11.96 0.41 -15.56
C LYS A 119 10.62 -0.30 -15.40
N PHE A 120 9.53 0.44 -15.48
CA PHE A 120 8.18 -0.12 -15.54
C PHE A 120 7.73 -0.10 -17.00
N PRO A 121 7.76 -1.24 -17.71
CA PRO A 121 7.12 -1.36 -19.01
C PRO A 121 5.66 -0.90 -18.97
N LYS A 122 5.16 -0.43 -20.10
CA LYS A 122 3.73 -0.21 -20.29
C LYS A 122 2.96 -1.49 -20.00
N GLY A 123 1.81 -1.35 -19.35
CA GLY A 123 0.92 -2.47 -19.05
C GLY A 123 0.21 -2.31 -17.72
N ASN A 124 -0.46 -3.38 -17.32
CA ASN A 124 -1.26 -3.42 -16.12
C ASN A 124 -0.53 -4.18 -15.03
N TYR A 125 -0.40 -3.52 -13.89
CA TYR A 125 0.22 -4.08 -12.71
C TYR A 125 -0.81 -4.25 -11.61
N LYS A 126 -0.72 -5.39 -10.93
CA LYS A 126 -1.46 -5.66 -9.71
C LYS A 126 -0.46 -5.89 -8.59
N VAL A 127 -0.46 -5.00 -7.60
CA VAL A 127 0.46 -5.08 -6.46
C VAL A 127 -0.36 -5.37 -5.21
N ILE A 128 -0.28 -6.60 -4.72
CA ILE A 128 -0.93 -7.02 -3.49
C ILE A 128 0.07 -6.87 -2.34
N ILE A 129 -0.31 -6.12 -1.31
CA ILE A 129 0.45 -5.91 -0.09
C ILE A 129 -0.35 -6.51 1.06
N GLU A 130 0.23 -7.51 1.71
CA GLU A 130 -0.36 -8.16 2.88
C GLU A 130 0.53 -7.91 4.09
N GLY A 131 -0.04 -7.42 5.19
CA GLY A 131 0.62 -7.28 6.47
C GLY A 131 0.13 -8.33 7.45
N PHE A 132 1.04 -8.97 8.18
CA PHE A 132 0.75 -10.00 9.17
C PHE A 132 1.36 -9.67 10.52
N SER A 133 0.62 -9.90 11.60
CA SER A 133 1.11 -9.75 12.99
C SER A 133 1.81 -10.99 13.53
N ASP A 134 2.12 -11.96 12.68
CA ASP A 134 2.79 -13.19 13.06
C ASP A 134 3.71 -13.72 11.94
N ASN A 135 4.63 -14.60 12.30
CA ASN A 135 5.55 -15.19 11.35
C ASN A 135 4.92 -16.29 10.47
N SER A 136 3.82 -16.92 10.90
CA SER A 136 3.14 -17.97 10.14
C SER A 136 2.21 -17.44 9.05
N GLU A 137 2.05 -16.11 8.93
CA GLU A 137 1.20 -15.45 7.93
C GLU A 137 -0.29 -15.82 8.09
N ASN A 138 -0.73 -16.08 9.32
CA ASN A 138 -2.11 -16.48 9.63
C ASN A 138 -2.97 -15.31 10.14
N ASN A 139 -2.36 -14.31 10.79
CA ASN A 139 -3.03 -13.17 11.38
C ASN A 139 -2.79 -11.92 10.52
N MET A 140 -3.60 -11.77 9.49
CA MET A 140 -3.53 -10.63 8.58
C MET A 140 -4.09 -9.37 9.24
N VAL A 141 -3.27 -8.31 9.28
CA VAL A 141 -3.63 -7.00 9.86
C VAL A 141 -4.03 -5.97 8.80
N MET A 142 -3.56 -6.16 7.56
CA MET A 142 -3.86 -5.28 6.43
C MET A 142 -3.75 -6.06 5.12
N CYS A 143 -4.67 -5.80 4.18
CA CYS A 143 -4.57 -6.30 2.81
C CYS A 143 -4.94 -5.18 1.84
N LEU A 144 -4.00 -4.82 0.98
CA LEU A 144 -4.20 -3.85 -0.09
C LEU A 144 -3.92 -4.48 -1.44
N ASN A 145 -4.74 -4.15 -2.42
CA ASN A 145 -4.58 -4.53 -3.80
C ASN A 145 -4.52 -3.26 -4.65
N PHE A 146 -3.31 -2.84 -4.98
CA PHE A 146 -3.07 -1.70 -5.85
C PHE A 146 -3.20 -2.12 -7.30
N THR A 147 -3.95 -1.32 -8.06
CA THR A 147 -3.99 -1.40 -9.51
C THR A 147 -3.19 -0.23 -10.07
N MET A 148 -2.16 -0.54 -10.85
CA MET A 148 -1.29 0.44 -11.45
C MET A 148 -1.28 0.23 -12.96
N ILE A 149 -1.69 1.25 -13.71
CA ILE A 149 -1.69 1.25 -15.17
C ILE A 149 -0.60 2.20 -15.63
N VAL A 150 0.44 1.63 -16.23
CA VAL A 150 1.51 2.39 -16.87
C VAL A 150 1.09 2.62 -18.32
N LYS A 151 0.85 3.87 -18.69
CA LYS A 151 0.25 4.27 -19.98
C LYS A 151 1.27 4.38 -21.10
N GLN A 152 2.53 4.61 -20.75
CA GLN A 152 3.63 4.87 -21.69
C GLN A 152 4.85 4.04 -21.30
N ASP A 153 5.58 3.54 -22.29
CA ASP A 153 6.88 2.95 -22.05
C ASP A 153 7.90 4.02 -21.67
N ALA A 154 8.99 3.61 -21.03
CA ALA A 154 10.09 4.51 -20.70
C ALA A 154 10.89 5.02 -21.94
N PHE A 155 10.42 4.72 -23.16
CA PHE A 155 11.07 5.01 -24.43
C PHE A 155 10.07 5.49 -25.48
#